data_AF-A0AA36MY79-F1
#
_entry.id   AF-A0AA36MY79-F1
#
_cell.length_a   1.000
_cell.length_b   1.000
_cell.length_c   1.000
_cell.angle_alpha   90.00
_cell.angle_beta   90.00
_cell.angle_gamma   90.00
#
_symmetry.space_group_name_H-M   'P 1'
#
loop_
_entity.id
_entity.type
_entity.pdbx_description
1 polymer ?
#
loop_
_entity_poly.entity_id
_entity_poly.type
_entity_poly.pdbx_seq_one_letter_code
_entity_poly.pdbx_strand_id
1 'polypeptide(L)'
;MPVHIEVGVLLGMTGSYVASVCFGLATGLPRNSYASDSSSTPSSFAMPWAVELFFGLLPVVFVIHSLRNIFQKQAQMLEDLEHFDAEQASCRSDFDRDFIFTGIEAWFGSTANFNHYVRTTLRKSLLRKRNPFPARYSSLIVIGPVSLGLEVVLSMCKEGAPFKSIMVFVGCQVVCANVIWLMLSIRLLTLLSEHFFRHSSSQCRDYAKSLFVWLVFYIFFYIGVLAGGETRKVSEVAALIWILTALSIFGLAMWSGLL
;
A
#
# COMPACT_ATOMS: atom_id res chain seq x y z
N MET A 1 5.76 -7.70 14.08
CA MET A 1 5.59 -7.14 12.71
C MET A 1 4.27 -6.42 12.46
N PRO A 2 3.07 -6.85 12.92
CA PRO A 2 1.81 -6.20 12.51
C PRO A 2 1.69 -4.73 12.97
N VAL A 3 2.24 -4.42 14.15
CA VAL A 3 2.12 -3.09 14.78
C VAL A 3 2.69 -1.95 13.93
N HIS A 4 3.84 -2.14 13.25
CA HIS A 4 4.42 -1.05 12.43
C HIS A 4 3.62 -0.74 11.17
N ILE A 5 2.96 -1.76 10.60
CA ILE A 5 2.10 -1.59 9.42
C ILE A 5 0.81 -0.87 9.83
N GLU A 6 0.20 -1.29 10.94
CA GLU A 6 -1.01 -0.66 11.49
C GLU A 6 -0.77 0.81 11.83
N VAL A 7 0.35 1.12 12.50
CA VAL A 7 0.74 2.51 12.81
C VAL A 7 1.01 3.33 11.55
N GLY A 8 1.67 2.74 10.54
CA GLY A 8 1.93 3.40 9.26
C GLY A 8 0.64 3.70 8.48
N VAL A 9 -0.31 2.77 8.46
CA VAL A 9 -1.63 2.95 7.84
C VAL A 9 -2.43 4.02 8.57
N LEU A 10 -2.46 3.98 9.90
CA LEU A 10 -3.15 4.99 10.71
C LEU A 10 -2.55 6.38 10.51
N LEU A 11 -1.21 6.51 10.50
CA LEU A 11 -0.52 7.78 10.21
C LEU A 11 -0.78 8.28 8.79
N GLY A 12 -0.83 7.39 7.80
CA GLY A 12 -1.16 7.75 6.43
C GLY A 12 -2.61 8.24 6.29
N MET A 13 -3.56 7.51 6.88
CA MET A 13 -4.98 7.88 6.85
C MET A 13 -5.19 9.21 7.60
N THR A 14 -4.77 9.30 8.85
CA THR A 14 -4.92 10.54 9.64
C THR A 14 -4.19 11.72 9.02
N GLY A 15 -2.97 11.51 8.51
CA GLY A 15 -2.20 12.54 7.81
C GLY A 15 -2.92 13.07 6.56
N SER A 16 -3.47 12.18 5.73
CA SER A 16 -4.22 12.58 4.54
C SER A 16 -5.50 13.36 4.86
N TYR A 17 -6.24 12.95 5.91
CA TYR A 17 -7.43 13.67 6.37
C TYR A 17 -7.08 15.05 6.93
N VAL A 18 -6.05 15.14 7.79
CA VAL A 18 -5.61 16.41 8.37
C VAL A 18 -5.10 17.36 7.28
N ALA A 19 -4.32 16.86 6.32
CA ALA A 19 -3.82 17.67 5.20
C ALA A 19 -4.98 18.23 4.35
N SER A 20 -5.98 17.41 4.03
CA SER A 20 -7.14 17.84 3.25
C SER A 20 -7.99 18.87 3.99
N VAL A 21 -8.22 18.68 5.30
CA VAL A 21 -8.93 19.66 6.14
C VAL A 21 -8.14 20.98 6.24
N CYS A 22 -6.85 20.93 6.55
CA CYS A 22 -6.01 22.13 6.65
C CYS A 22 -5.97 22.91 5.33
N PHE A 23 -5.91 22.22 4.18
CA PHE A 23 -5.91 22.85 2.88
C PHE A 23 -7.28 23.44 2.51
N GLY A 24 -8.37 22.74 2.79
CA GLY A 24 -9.74 23.26 2.64
C GLY A 24 -9.97 24.53 3.48
N LEU A 25 -9.40 24.60 4.69
CA LEU A 25 -9.43 25.78 5.54
C LEU A 25 -8.52 26.90 4.99
N ALA A 26 -7.31 26.58 4.55
CA ALA A 26 -6.33 27.56 4.06
C ALA A 26 -6.74 28.20 2.73
N THR A 27 -7.42 27.45 1.86
CA THR A 27 -7.91 27.99 0.59
C THR A 27 -9.10 28.91 0.77
N GLY A 28 -9.85 28.80 1.89
CA GLY A 28 -10.87 29.78 2.30
C GLY A 28 -11.93 30.11 1.25
N LEU A 29 -12.04 29.29 0.19
CA LEU A 29 -12.86 29.62 -0.96
C LEU A 29 -14.33 29.42 -0.55
N PRO A 30 -15.15 30.49 -0.54
CA PRO A 30 -16.56 30.34 -0.30
C PRO A 30 -17.14 29.40 -1.36
N ARG A 31 -17.59 28.23 -0.91
CA ARG A 31 -18.22 27.16 -1.70
C ARG A 31 -19.45 27.63 -2.51
N ASN A 32 -19.90 28.88 -2.30
CA ASN A 32 -21.08 29.48 -2.90
C ASN A 32 -20.87 30.16 -4.27
N SER A 33 -19.64 30.28 -4.80
CA SER A 33 -19.44 30.91 -6.11
C SER A 33 -19.66 29.98 -7.32
N TYR A 34 -20.12 28.74 -7.10
CA TYR A 34 -20.33 27.75 -8.18
C TYR A 34 -21.61 27.95 -9.00
N ALA A 35 -22.43 28.96 -8.71
CA ALA A 35 -23.79 29.01 -9.25
C ALA A 35 -24.00 29.87 -10.52
N SER A 36 -23.03 30.62 -11.05
CA SER A 36 -23.39 31.61 -12.10
C SER A 36 -22.63 31.66 -13.42
N ASP A 37 -21.53 30.94 -13.67
CA ASP A 37 -20.82 31.05 -14.96
C ASP A 37 -20.51 29.70 -15.62
N SER A 38 -21.45 29.23 -16.44
CA SER A 38 -21.37 28.01 -17.26
C SER A 38 -20.47 28.13 -18.51
N SER A 39 -19.73 29.24 -18.68
CA SER A 39 -18.98 29.54 -19.90
C SER A 39 -17.45 29.63 -19.73
N SER A 40 -16.93 29.53 -18.50
CA SER A 40 -15.47 29.58 -18.27
C SER A 40 -14.82 28.20 -18.45
N THR A 41 -13.74 28.18 -19.24
CA THR A 41 -13.08 26.98 -19.75
C THR A 41 -12.63 25.98 -18.65
N PRO A 42 -12.87 24.66 -18.82
CA PRO A 42 -12.75 23.66 -17.76
C PRO A 42 -11.33 23.25 -17.32
N SER A 43 -10.25 23.82 -17.89
CA SER A 43 -8.87 23.34 -17.64
C SER A 43 -8.19 23.93 -16.40
N SER A 44 -8.63 25.08 -15.88
CA SER A 44 -7.97 25.77 -14.76
C SER A 44 -8.26 25.17 -13.38
N PHE A 45 -9.29 24.32 -13.25
CA PHE A 45 -9.67 23.70 -11.97
C PHE A 45 -8.96 22.37 -11.67
N ALA A 46 -8.19 21.82 -12.62
CA ALA A 46 -7.56 20.50 -12.44
C ALA A 46 -6.21 20.54 -11.69
N MET A 47 -5.63 21.70 -11.42
CA MET A 47 -4.32 21.79 -10.77
C MET A 47 -4.37 21.69 -9.23
N PRO A 48 -5.33 22.31 -8.52
CA PRO A 48 -5.30 22.36 -7.06
C PRO A 48 -5.40 20.99 -6.37
N TRP A 49 -6.23 20.10 -6.88
CA TRP A 49 -6.47 18.79 -6.25
C TRP A 49 -5.29 17.82 -6.41
N ALA A 50 -4.50 17.94 -7.48
CA ALA A 50 -3.29 17.14 -7.66
C ALA A 50 -2.23 17.50 -6.61
N VAL A 51 -2.06 18.81 -6.36
CA VAL A 51 -1.13 19.34 -5.37
C VAL A 51 -1.56 18.94 -3.95
N GLU A 52 -2.85 19.06 -3.63
CA GLU A 52 -3.39 18.62 -2.34
C GLU A 52 -3.12 17.11 -2.12
N LEU A 53 -3.42 16.28 -3.12
CA LEU A 53 -3.20 14.84 -3.03
C LEU A 53 -1.69 14.51 -2.88
N PHE A 54 -0.82 15.25 -3.57
CA PHE A 54 0.63 15.06 -3.49
C PHE A 54 1.13 15.28 -2.06
N PHE A 55 0.78 16.42 -1.45
CA PHE A 55 1.20 16.73 -0.08
C PHE A 55 0.52 15.83 0.96
N GLY A 56 -0.76 15.50 0.78
CA GLY A 56 -1.50 14.61 1.67
C GLY A 56 -0.95 13.18 1.70
N LEU A 57 -0.34 12.72 0.60
CA LEU A 57 0.28 11.39 0.50
C LEU A 57 1.78 11.38 0.86
N LEU A 58 2.39 12.53 1.15
CA LEU A 58 3.82 12.60 1.48
C LEU A 58 4.23 11.73 2.69
N PRO A 59 3.43 11.60 3.77
CA PRO A 59 3.76 10.70 4.87
C PRO A 59 3.93 9.22 4.47
N VAL A 60 3.34 8.79 3.34
CA VAL A 60 3.48 7.42 2.81
C VAL A 60 4.94 7.09 2.47
N VAL A 61 5.79 8.08 2.21
CA VAL A 61 7.24 7.87 2.00
C VAL A 61 7.88 7.17 3.21
N PHE A 62 7.49 7.53 4.44
CA PHE A 62 8.01 6.89 5.65
C PHE A 62 7.54 5.43 5.78
N VAL A 63 6.30 5.16 5.37
CA VAL A 63 5.75 3.79 5.33
C VAL A 63 6.51 2.93 4.33
N ILE A 64 6.75 3.45 3.11
CA ILE A 64 7.54 2.78 2.07
C ILE A 64 8.96 2.51 2.57
N HIS A 65 9.62 3.50 3.19
CA HIS A 65 10.95 3.32 3.76
C HIS A 65 10.97 2.22 4.84
N SER A 66 9.99 2.23 5.74
CA SER A 66 9.85 1.22 6.78
C SER A 66 9.61 -0.19 6.20
N LEU A 67 8.77 -0.28 5.17
CA LEU A 67 8.47 -1.53 4.48
C LEU A 67 9.72 -2.10 3.79
N ARG A 68 10.51 -1.24 3.13
CA ARG A 68 11.80 -1.64 2.53
C ARG A 68 12.78 -2.16 3.58
N ASN A 69 12.89 -1.48 4.72
CA ASN A 69 13.74 -1.94 5.83
C ASN A 69 13.28 -3.30 6.39
N ILE A 70 11.95 -3.54 6.44
CA ILE A 70 11.39 -4.82 6.82
C ILE A 70 11.78 -5.92 5.82
N PHE A 71 11.63 -5.67 4.51
CA PHE A 71 12.04 -6.65 3.49
C PHE A 71 13.53 -6.94 3.52
N GLN A 72 14.36 -5.91 3.74
CA GLN A 72 15.80 -6.10 3.91
C GLN A 72 16.12 -7.00 5.10
N LYS A 73 15.54 -6.74 6.28
CA LYS A 73 15.75 -7.57 7.48
C LYS A 73 15.24 -9.01 7.28
N GLN A 74 14.15 -9.19 6.55
CA GLN A 74 13.67 -10.54 6.20
C GLN A 74 14.63 -11.26 5.26
N ALA A 75 15.17 -10.58 4.26
CA ALA A 75 16.16 -11.15 3.35
C ALA A 75 17.44 -11.54 4.10
N GLN A 76 17.94 -10.66 4.97
CA GLN A 76 19.10 -10.93 5.82
C GLN A 76 18.85 -12.13 6.75
N MET A 77 17.72 -12.18 7.44
CA MET A 77 17.36 -13.32 8.29
C MET A 77 17.33 -14.65 7.50
N LEU A 78 16.86 -14.64 6.26
CA LEU A 78 16.83 -15.84 5.41
C LEU A 78 18.24 -16.27 4.95
N GLU A 79 19.15 -15.32 4.76
CA GLU A 79 20.57 -15.54 4.46
C GLU A 79 21.33 -16.06 5.70
N ASP A 80 21.06 -15.47 6.87
CA ASP A 80 21.62 -15.92 8.15
C ASP A 80 21.18 -17.36 8.47
N LEU A 81 19.92 -17.72 8.17
CA LEU A 81 19.41 -19.09 8.33
C LEU A 81 20.08 -20.11 7.40
N GLU A 82 20.58 -19.68 6.24
CA GLU A 82 21.30 -20.55 5.30
C GLU A 82 22.69 -20.93 5.81
N HIS A 83 23.32 -20.01 6.54
CA HIS A 83 24.65 -20.19 7.12
C HIS A 83 24.60 -20.50 8.63
N PHE A 84 23.40 -20.69 9.17
CA PHE A 84 23.18 -20.86 10.61
C PHE A 84 23.99 -22.01 11.17
N ASP A 85 24.73 -21.77 12.25
CA ASP A 85 25.52 -22.78 12.94
C ASP A 85 25.36 -22.61 14.45
N ALA A 86 24.73 -23.58 15.10
CA ALA A 86 24.53 -23.57 16.54
C ALA A 86 25.84 -23.47 17.33
N GLU A 87 26.94 -24.06 16.83
CA GLU A 87 28.25 -24.03 17.50
C GLU A 87 28.87 -22.63 17.57
N GLN A 88 28.49 -21.75 16.65
CA GLN A 88 28.93 -20.35 16.59
C GLN A 88 28.03 -19.41 17.39
N ALA A 89 26.94 -19.91 17.98
CA ALA A 89 26.03 -19.08 18.76
C ALA A 89 26.71 -18.58 20.04
N SER A 90 26.65 -17.27 20.28
CA SER A 90 27.14 -16.66 21.51
C SER A 90 26.14 -16.86 22.65
N CYS A 91 26.53 -17.60 23.69
CA CYS A 91 25.77 -17.73 24.93
C CYS A 91 26.30 -16.75 25.99
N ARG A 92 25.44 -16.33 26.93
CA ARG A 92 25.84 -15.42 28.02
C ARG A 92 26.76 -16.12 29.03
N SER A 93 26.58 -17.42 29.21
CA SER A 93 27.40 -18.27 30.08
C SER A 93 27.61 -19.65 29.46
N ASP A 94 28.66 -20.34 29.88
CA ASP A 94 28.93 -21.72 29.44
C ASP A 94 27.83 -22.69 29.91
N PHE A 95 27.24 -22.43 31.09
CA PHE A 95 26.10 -23.20 31.57
C PHE A 95 24.89 -23.11 30.63
N ASP A 96 24.56 -21.90 30.14
CA ASP A 96 23.46 -21.73 29.17
C ASP A 96 23.77 -22.47 27.87
N ARG A 97 25.04 -22.47 27.45
CA ARG A 97 25.48 -23.21 26.27
C ARG A 97 25.26 -24.71 26.46
N ASP A 98 25.82 -25.28 27.51
CA ASP A 98 25.70 -26.73 27.78
C ASP A 98 24.23 -27.14 27.93
N PHE A 99 23.42 -26.33 28.60
CA PHE A 99 21.98 -26.57 28.75
C PHE A 99 21.25 -26.58 27.40
N ILE A 100 21.47 -25.58 26.54
CA ILE A 100 20.84 -25.50 25.21
C ILE A 100 21.30 -26.65 24.32
N PHE A 101 22.61 -26.97 24.30
CA PHE A 101 23.16 -28.04 23.47
C PHE A 101 22.65 -29.41 23.89
N THR A 102 22.56 -29.66 25.21
CA THR A 102 21.94 -30.88 25.74
C THR A 102 20.48 -31.01 25.28
N GLY A 103 19.72 -29.91 25.29
CA GLY A 103 18.34 -29.89 24.79
C GLY A 103 18.24 -30.15 23.28
N ILE A 104 19.14 -29.54 22.50
CA ILE A 104 19.24 -29.76 21.05
C ILE A 104 19.53 -31.24 20.75
N GLU A 105 20.51 -31.83 21.42
CA GLU A 105 20.84 -33.25 21.26
C GLU A 105 19.68 -34.16 21.68
N ALA A 106 18.98 -33.83 22.77
CA ALA A 106 17.83 -34.61 23.22
C ALA A 106 16.66 -34.59 22.21
N TRP A 107 16.41 -33.48 21.52
CA TRP A 107 15.29 -33.34 20.58
C TRP A 107 15.63 -33.73 19.14
N PHE A 108 16.84 -33.43 18.69
CA PHE A 108 17.26 -33.60 17.29
C PHE A 108 18.29 -34.72 17.11
N GLY A 109 18.76 -35.33 18.20
CA GLY A 109 19.78 -36.38 18.23
C GLY A 109 21.21 -35.85 18.12
N SER A 110 21.42 -34.70 17.47
CA SER A 110 22.72 -34.03 17.36
C SER A 110 22.58 -32.56 16.97
N THR A 111 23.61 -31.76 17.25
CA THR A 111 23.75 -30.38 16.77
C THR A 111 23.73 -30.30 15.24
N ALA A 112 24.37 -31.25 14.55
CA ALA A 112 24.37 -31.33 13.10
C ALA A 112 22.96 -31.49 12.50
N ASN A 113 22.13 -32.35 13.11
CA ASN A 113 20.74 -32.54 12.68
C ASN A 113 19.89 -31.28 12.89
N PHE A 114 20.11 -30.58 14.01
CA PHE A 114 19.45 -29.30 14.27
C PHE A 114 19.86 -28.23 13.26
N ASN A 115 21.16 -28.06 12.99
CA ASN A 115 21.67 -27.17 11.96
C ASN A 115 21.04 -27.48 10.59
N HIS A 116 20.99 -28.77 10.22
CA HIS A 116 20.34 -29.20 8.98
C HIS A 116 18.85 -28.84 8.95
N TYR A 117 18.11 -29.10 10.04
CA TYR A 117 16.70 -28.75 10.17
C TYR A 117 16.46 -27.24 10.01
N VAL A 118 17.28 -26.40 10.64
CA VAL A 118 17.17 -24.93 10.56
C VAL A 118 17.43 -24.43 9.13
N ARG A 119 18.54 -24.86 8.51
CA ARG A 119 18.94 -24.45 7.15
C ARG A 119 17.95 -24.89 6.07
N THR A 120 17.27 -26.01 6.27
CA THR A 120 16.35 -26.60 5.27
C THR A 120 14.89 -26.36 5.63
N THR A 121 14.39 -27.05 6.65
CA THR A 121 12.96 -27.16 6.97
C THR A 121 12.43 -25.82 7.48
N LEU A 122 13.12 -25.20 8.44
CA LEU A 122 12.69 -23.91 8.98
C LEU A 122 12.75 -22.82 7.92
N ARG A 123 13.87 -22.68 7.20
CA ARG A 123 14.02 -21.73 6.09
C ARG A 123 12.92 -21.89 5.03
N LYS A 124 12.65 -23.11 4.56
CA LYS A 124 11.60 -23.40 3.58
C LYS A 124 10.21 -23.05 4.10
N SER A 125 9.95 -23.30 5.40
CA SER A 125 8.69 -22.93 6.03
C SER A 125 8.48 -21.40 6.09
N LEU A 126 9.55 -20.63 6.35
CA LEU A 126 9.52 -19.18 6.39
C LEU A 126 9.38 -18.58 4.99
N LEU A 127 10.07 -19.13 4.00
CA LEU A 127 9.90 -18.77 2.58
C LEU A 127 8.45 -18.99 2.12
N ARG A 128 7.83 -20.12 2.50
CA ARG A 128 6.42 -20.39 2.18
C ARG A 128 5.44 -19.43 2.88
N LYS A 129 5.78 -18.96 4.08
CA LYS A 129 4.98 -18.00 4.84
C LYS A 129 5.26 -16.54 4.45
N ARG A 130 6.20 -16.29 3.54
CA ARG A 130 6.51 -14.95 3.03
C ARG A 130 5.40 -14.51 2.08
N ASN A 131 4.24 -14.17 2.64
CA ASN A 131 3.24 -13.38 1.95
C ASN A 131 3.59 -11.90 2.22
N PRO A 132 4.05 -11.15 1.20
CA PRO A 132 4.55 -9.79 1.42
C PRO A 132 3.46 -8.84 1.95
N PHE A 133 2.18 -9.17 1.75
CA PHE A 133 1.09 -8.36 2.30
C PHE A 133 -0.21 -9.16 2.44
N PRO A 134 -0.68 -9.47 3.67
CA PRO A 134 -1.94 -10.17 3.86
C PRO A 134 -3.12 -9.33 3.35
N ALA A 135 -3.99 -9.92 2.51
CA ALA A 135 -5.15 -9.24 1.92
C ALA A 135 -6.07 -8.52 2.92
N ARG A 136 -6.12 -9.01 4.18
CA ARG A 136 -6.88 -8.40 5.27
C ARG A 136 -6.41 -6.98 5.59
N TYR A 137 -5.11 -6.71 5.53
CA TYR A 137 -4.59 -5.35 5.75
C TYR A 137 -4.90 -4.44 4.57
N SER A 138 -4.92 -4.99 3.36
CA SER A 138 -5.31 -4.24 2.16
C SER A 138 -6.74 -3.73 2.29
N SER A 139 -7.69 -4.59 2.69
CA SER A 139 -9.08 -4.17 2.89
C SER A 139 -9.24 -3.08 3.95
N LEU A 140 -8.40 -3.07 4.99
CA LEU A 140 -8.42 -2.00 6.00
C LEU A 140 -7.97 -0.65 5.43
N ILE A 141 -7.03 -0.63 4.49
CA ILE A 141 -6.57 0.63 3.86
C ILE A 141 -7.65 1.23 2.95
N VAL A 142 -8.44 0.38 2.28
CA VAL A 142 -9.51 0.82 1.36
C VAL A 142 -10.73 1.39 2.08
N ILE A 143 -10.93 1.08 3.37
CA ILE A 143 -12.14 1.48 4.09
C ILE A 143 -12.33 3.00 4.13
N GLY A 144 -11.25 3.77 4.30
CA GLY A 144 -11.31 5.24 4.36
C GLY A 144 -11.79 5.86 3.04
N PRO A 145 -11.09 5.63 1.92
CA PRO A 145 -11.51 6.10 0.61
C PRO A 145 -12.93 5.64 0.21
N VAL A 146 -13.32 4.41 0.58
CA VAL A 146 -14.69 3.93 0.34
C VAL A 146 -15.70 4.70 1.19
N SER A 147 -15.43 4.91 2.47
CA SER A 147 -16.30 5.70 3.35
C SER A 147 -16.52 7.11 2.80
N LEU A 148 -15.45 7.79 2.39
CA LEU A 148 -15.52 9.11 1.76
C LEU A 148 -16.37 9.07 0.48
N GLY A 149 -16.18 8.05 -0.35
CA GLY A 149 -16.99 7.86 -1.56
C GLY A 149 -18.48 7.66 -1.25
N LEU A 150 -18.81 6.92 -0.20
CA LEU A 150 -20.18 6.70 0.25
C LEU A 150 -20.83 7.96 0.82
N GLU A 151 -20.08 8.82 1.51
CA GLU A 151 -20.57 10.12 1.96
C GLU A 151 -20.99 11.02 0.78
N VAL A 152 -20.20 11.02 -0.30
CA VAL A 152 -20.57 11.75 -1.53
C VAL A 152 -21.84 11.18 -2.15
N VAL A 153 -21.98 9.85 -2.17
CA VAL A 153 -23.21 9.19 -2.63
C VAL A 153 -24.42 9.62 -1.79
N LEU A 154 -24.28 9.67 -0.46
CA LEU A 154 -25.36 10.14 0.42
C LEU A 154 -25.73 11.60 0.16
N SER A 155 -24.75 12.47 -0.12
CA SER A 155 -25.03 13.86 -0.53
C SER A 155 -25.83 13.92 -1.83
N MET A 156 -25.43 13.16 -2.84
CA MET A 156 -26.14 13.07 -4.12
C MET A 156 -27.58 12.56 -3.94
N CYS A 157 -27.78 11.55 -3.08
CA CYS A 157 -29.12 11.06 -2.74
C CYS A 157 -29.97 12.15 -2.08
N LYS A 158 -29.40 12.90 -1.14
CA LYS A 158 -30.09 13.98 -0.42
C LYS A 158 -30.47 15.15 -1.33
N GLU A 159 -29.64 15.44 -2.33
CA GLU A 159 -29.88 16.46 -3.35
C GLU A 159 -30.85 16.02 -4.45
N GLY A 160 -31.32 14.76 -4.43
CA GLY A 160 -32.25 14.23 -5.43
C GLY A 160 -31.59 13.98 -6.79
N ALA A 161 -30.30 13.67 -6.82
CA ALA A 161 -29.58 13.37 -8.06
C ALA A 161 -30.21 12.15 -8.79
N PRO A 162 -30.23 12.13 -10.13
CA PRO A 162 -30.77 11.00 -10.88
C PRO A 162 -30.07 9.68 -10.51
N PHE A 163 -30.85 8.62 -10.28
CA PHE A 163 -30.33 7.29 -9.89
C PHE A 163 -29.19 6.80 -10.80
N LYS A 164 -29.32 7.05 -12.10
CA LYS A 164 -28.31 6.72 -13.10
C LYS A 164 -26.94 7.33 -12.80
N SER A 165 -26.91 8.61 -12.41
CA SER A 165 -25.68 9.32 -12.05
C SER A 165 -25.03 8.74 -10.79
N ILE A 166 -25.86 8.35 -9.82
CA ILE A 166 -25.41 7.71 -8.58
C ILE A 166 -24.77 6.35 -8.90
N MET A 167 -25.39 5.53 -9.74
CA MET A 167 -24.84 4.23 -10.14
C MET A 167 -23.51 4.36 -10.88
N VAL A 168 -23.40 5.32 -11.81
CA VAL A 168 -22.14 5.60 -12.52
C VAL A 168 -21.05 6.07 -11.55
N PHE A 169 -21.39 6.92 -10.57
CA PHE A 169 -20.46 7.35 -9.53
C PHE A 169 -19.97 6.18 -8.67
N VAL A 170 -20.87 5.33 -8.18
CA VAL A 170 -20.53 4.15 -7.38
C VAL A 170 -19.63 3.21 -8.16
N GLY A 171 -19.97 2.88 -9.41
CA GLY A 171 -19.19 1.98 -10.24
C GLY A 171 -17.78 2.52 -10.55
N CYS A 172 -17.68 3.76 -11.02
CA CYS A 172 -16.39 4.32 -11.48
C CYS A 172 -15.51 4.78 -10.32
N GLN A 173 -16.06 5.52 -9.37
CA GLN A 173 -15.29 6.17 -8.32
C GLN A 173 -15.11 5.25 -7.11
N VAL A 174 -16.21 4.70 -6.58
CA VAL A 174 -16.15 3.90 -5.35
C VAL A 174 -15.55 2.53 -5.63
N VAL A 175 -16.10 1.78 -6.57
CA VAL A 175 -15.62 0.41 -6.85
C VAL A 175 -14.31 0.43 -7.63
N CYS A 176 -14.24 1.11 -8.77
CA CYS A 176 -13.05 1.00 -9.62
C CYS A 176 -11.86 1.81 -9.08
N ALA A 177 -12.02 3.11 -8.80
CA ALA A 177 -10.90 3.91 -8.33
C ALA A 177 -10.51 3.60 -6.86
N ASN A 178 -11.47 3.63 -5.94
CA ASN A 178 -11.16 3.54 -4.50
C ASN A 178 -10.89 2.11 -4.01
N VAL A 179 -11.50 1.08 -4.63
CA VAL A 179 -11.25 -0.33 -4.26
C VAL A 179 -10.21 -0.94 -5.20
N ILE A 180 -10.58 -1.18 -6.46
CA ILE A 180 -9.78 -2.00 -7.37
C ILE A 180 -8.42 -1.35 -7.67
N TRP A 181 -8.43 -0.09 -8.11
CA TRP A 181 -7.21 0.61 -8.51
C TRP A 181 -6.29 0.91 -7.33
N LEU A 182 -6.84 1.24 -6.16
CA LEU A 182 -6.05 1.40 -4.95
C LEU A 182 -5.39 0.09 -4.51
N MET A 183 -6.11 -1.05 -4.57
CA MET A 183 -5.51 -2.36 -4.31
C MET A 183 -4.34 -2.67 -5.26
N LEU A 184 -4.51 -2.40 -6.56
CA LEU A 184 -3.45 -2.53 -7.55
C LEU A 184 -2.26 -1.61 -7.23
N SER A 185 -2.53 -0.37 -6.81
CA SER A 185 -1.50 0.62 -6.47
C SER A 185 -0.70 0.19 -5.23
N ILE A 186 -1.35 -0.29 -4.17
CA ILE A 186 -0.69 -0.82 -2.97
C ILE A 186 0.17 -2.03 -3.31
N ARG A 187 -0.32 -2.89 -4.21
CA ARG A 187 0.45 -4.05 -4.62
C ARG A 187 1.68 -3.65 -5.43
N LEU A 188 1.54 -2.74 -6.37
CA LEU A 188 2.67 -2.16 -7.12
C LEU A 188 3.71 -1.57 -6.16
N LEU A 189 3.28 -0.78 -5.17
CA LEU A 189 4.15 -0.23 -4.13
C LEU A 189 4.90 -1.31 -3.36
N THR A 190 4.23 -2.41 -3.02
CA THR A 190 4.84 -3.55 -2.31
C THR A 190 5.90 -4.24 -3.17
N LEU A 191 5.60 -4.49 -4.45
CA LEU A 191 6.51 -5.13 -5.40
C LEU A 191 7.74 -4.27 -5.68
N LEU A 192 7.55 -2.96 -5.87
CA LEU A 192 8.65 -2.02 -6.05
C LEU A 192 9.49 -1.92 -4.78
N SER A 193 8.86 -1.89 -3.61
CA SER A 193 9.58 -1.89 -2.32
C SER A 193 10.41 -3.16 -2.16
N GLU A 194 9.89 -4.31 -2.57
CA GLU A 194 10.64 -5.56 -2.60
C GLU A 194 11.78 -5.50 -3.63
N HIS A 195 11.52 -5.04 -4.84
CA HIS A 195 12.58 -4.96 -5.86
C HIS A 195 13.76 -4.06 -5.43
N PHE A 196 13.46 -2.93 -4.78
CA PHE A 196 14.44 -1.93 -4.37
C PHE A 196 14.94 -2.09 -2.93
N PHE A 197 14.67 -3.20 -2.22
CA PHE A 197 15.21 -3.38 -0.85
C PHE A 197 16.73 -3.61 -0.81
N ARG A 198 17.37 -3.92 -1.94
CA ARG A 198 18.82 -4.18 -2.00
C ARG A 198 19.61 -3.04 -1.36
N HIS A 199 20.49 -3.43 -0.44
CA HIS A 199 21.22 -2.53 0.43
C HIS A 199 21.99 -1.48 -0.38
N SER A 200 21.81 -0.21 -0.02
CA SER A 200 22.68 0.86 -0.48
C SER A 200 23.71 1.16 0.60
N SER A 201 24.95 1.42 0.22
CA SER A 201 26.01 1.78 1.18
C SER A 201 25.79 3.14 1.87
N SER A 202 24.87 3.97 1.38
CA SER A 202 24.63 5.33 1.88
C SER A 202 23.15 5.57 2.20
N GLN A 203 22.87 6.13 3.38
CA GLN A 203 21.51 6.45 3.83
C GLN A 203 20.74 7.37 2.87
N CYS A 204 21.40 8.38 2.27
CA CYS A 204 20.77 9.31 1.33
C CYS A 204 20.18 8.59 0.10
N ARG A 205 20.91 7.61 -0.46
CA ARG A 205 20.42 6.78 -1.58
C ARG A 205 19.22 5.93 -1.20
N ASP A 206 19.12 5.50 0.06
CA ASP A 206 17.94 4.75 0.50
C ASP A 206 16.70 5.62 0.61
N TYR A 207 16.81 6.87 1.08
CA TYR A 207 15.71 7.82 1.02
C TYR A 207 15.33 8.16 -0.43
N ALA A 208 16.31 8.37 -1.31
CA ALA A 208 16.05 8.62 -2.73
C ALA A 208 15.30 7.47 -3.41
N LYS A 209 15.67 6.20 -3.12
CA LYS A 209 14.93 5.03 -3.60
C LYS A 209 13.49 4.99 -3.06
N SER A 210 13.27 5.29 -1.78
CA SER A 210 11.91 5.33 -1.21
C SER A 210 11.07 6.44 -1.84
N LEU A 211 11.66 7.61 -2.09
CA LEU A 211 11.00 8.72 -2.77
C LEU A 211 10.66 8.37 -4.22
N PHE A 212 11.55 7.67 -4.92
CA PHE A 212 11.28 7.18 -6.28
C PHE A 212 10.12 6.18 -6.31
N VAL A 213 10.10 5.19 -5.41
CA VAL A 213 9.00 4.23 -5.30
C VAL A 213 7.68 4.95 -5.00
N TRP A 214 7.71 5.94 -4.10
CA TRP A 214 6.54 6.77 -3.80
C TRP A 214 6.06 7.56 -5.02
N LEU A 215 6.96 8.15 -5.80
CA LEU A 215 6.60 8.93 -6.98
C LEU A 215 5.94 8.07 -8.06
N VAL A 216 6.46 6.86 -8.30
CA VAL A 216 5.83 5.89 -9.21
C VAL A 216 4.45 5.49 -8.71
N PHE A 217 4.32 5.19 -7.40
CA PHE A 217 3.03 4.91 -6.78
C PHE A 217 2.03 6.06 -6.93
N TYR A 218 2.47 7.30 -6.65
CA TYR A 218 1.64 8.50 -6.74
C TYR A 218 1.11 8.70 -8.17
N ILE A 219 1.99 8.64 -9.17
CA ILE A 219 1.61 8.80 -10.58
C ILE A 219 0.60 7.73 -10.98
N PHE A 220 0.86 6.47 -10.65
CA PHE A 220 -0.04 5.36 -10.98
C PHE A 220 -1.40 5.51 -10.30
N PHE A 221 -1.41 5.84 -9.00
CA PHE A 221 -2.63 6.09 -8.25
C PHE A 221 -3.43 7.27 -8.83
N TYR A 222 -2.75 8.38 -9.11
CA TYR A 222 -3.33 9.61 -9.66
C TYR A 222 -3.98 9.38 -11.02
N ILE A 223 -3.35 8.59 -11.90
CA ILE A 223 -3.92 8.22 -13.21
C ILE A 223 -5.27 7.50 -13.04
N GLY A 224 -5.39 6.57 -12.09
CA GLY A 224 -6.65 5.86 -11.87
C GLY A 224 -7.76 6.78 -11.32
N VAL A 225 -7.40 7.70 -10.42
CA VAL A 225 -8.34 8.72 -9.91
C VAL A 225 -8.79 9.65 -11.04
N LEU A 226 -7.85 10.12 -11.87
CA LEU A 226 -8.14 10.92 -13.07
C LEU A 226 -9.09 10.20 -14.03
N ALA A 227 -8.76 8.96 -14.38
CA ALA A 227 -9.55 8.15 -15.31
C ALA A 227 -10.98 7.94 -14.78
N GLY A 228 -11.13 7.63 -13.50
CA GLY A 228 -12.45 7.53 -12.85
C GLY A 228 -13.22 8.85 -12.79
N GLY A 229 -12.52 9.99 -12.74
CA GLY A 229 -13.12 11.32 -12.78
C GLY A 229 -13.61 11.73 -14.16
N GLU A 230 -12.76 11.58 -15.18
CA GLU A 230 -13.04 12.03 -16.55
C GLU A 230 -14.04 11.13 -17.28
N THR A 231 -13.97 9.81 -17.08
CA THR A 231 -14.92 8.87 -17.73
C THR A 231 -16.38 9.14 -17.34
N ARG A 232 -16.63 9.63 -16.12
CA ARG A 232 -17.95 10.05 -15.65
C ARG A 232 -18.49 11.29 -16.37
N LYS A 233 -17.61 12.18 -16.84
CA LYS A 233 -18.01 13.43 -17.52
C LYS A 233 -18.30 13.20 -19.01
N VAL A 234 -17.61 12.23 -19.63
CA VAL A 234 -17.67 12.02 -21.09
C VAL A 234 -18.91 11.25 -21.52
N SER A 235 -19.06 10.00 -21.04
CA SER A 235 -20.20 9.16 -21.42
C SER A 235 -20.33 7.93 -20.51
N GLU A 236 -21.53 7.34 -20.50
CA GLU A 236 -21.79 6.09 -19.77
C GLU A 236 -21.05 4.88 -20.37
N VAL A 237 -20.83 4.90 -21.68
CA VAL A 237 -20.06 3.86 -22.37
C VAL A 237 -18.60 3.91 -21.90
N ALA A 238 -18.03 5.11 -21.76
CA ALA A 238 -16.68 5.29 -21.23
C ALA A 238 -16.55 4.76 -19.78
N ALA A 239 -17.57 5.01 -18.95
CA ALA A 239 -17.65 4.44 -17.61
C ALA A 239 -17.64 2.91 -17.60
N LEU A 240 -18.42 2.25 -18.47
CA LEU A 240 -18.42 0.79 -18.59
C LEU A 240 -17.07 0.24 -19.06
N ILE A 241 -16.45 0.89 -20.06
CA ILE A 241 -15.12 0.51 -20.55
C ILE A 241 -14.08 0.60 -19.43
N TRP A 242 -14.13 1.67 -18.63
CA TRP A 242 -13.22 1.83 -17.49
C TRP A 242 -13.39 0.72 -16.45
N ILE A 243 -14.64 0.39 -16.08
CA ILE A 243 -14.94 -0.69 -15.14
C ILE A 243 -14.39 -2.03 -15.63
N LEU A 244 -14.65 -2.38 -16.89
CA LEU A 244 -14.17 -3.62 -17.50
C LEU A 244 -12.65 -3.68 -17.58
N THR A 245 -12.00 -2.55 -17.87
CA THR A 245 -10.54 -2.44 -17.92
C THR A 245 -9.93 -2.64 -16.54
N ALA A 246 -10.45 -1.96 -15.51
CA ALA A 246 -9.97 -2.10 -14.14
C ALA A 246 -10.13 -3.54 -13.63
N LEU A 247 -11.29 -4.16 -13.88
CA LEU A 247 -11.55 -5.56 -13.51
C LEU A 247 -10.62 -6.53 -14.24
N SER A 248 -10.33 -6.28 -15.52
CA SER A 248 -9.44 -7.12 -16.32
C SER A 248 -8.00 -7.03 -15.82
N ILE A 249 -7.49 -5.83 -15.53
CA ILE A 249 -6.16 -5.63 -14.95
C ILE A 249 -6.07 -6.30 -13.58
N PHE A 250 -7.10 -6.16 -12.74
CA PHE A 250 -7.17 -6.79 -11.44
C PHE A 250 -7.22 -8.32 -11.53
N GLY A 251 -8.01 -8.87 -12.43
CA GLY A 251 -8.10 -10.31 -12.68
C GLY A 251 -6.75 -10.88 -13.16
N LEU A 252 -6.06 -10.17 -14.06
CA LEU A 252 -4.73 -10.55 -14.52
C LEU A 252 -3.69 -10.50 -13.39
N ALA A 253 -3.76 -9.48 -12.53
CA ALA A 253 -2.91 -9.38 -11.34
C ALA A 253 -3.20 -10.50 -10.33
N MET A 254 -4.45 -10.90 -10.12
CA MET A 254 -4.76 -12.08 -9.29
C MET A 254 -4.26 -13.37 -9.91
N TRP A 255 -4.49 -13.56 -11.22
CA TRP A 255 -4.11 -14.81 -11.92
C TRP A 255 -2.61 -15.07 -11.89
N SER A 256 -1.80 -14.03 -12.05
CA SER A 256 -0.34 -14.12 -12.04
C SER A 256 0.26 -14.38 -10.65
N GLY A 257 -0.57 -14.52 -9.60
CA GLY A 257 -0.10 -14.54 -8.21
C GLY A 257 0.49 -13.20 -7.77
N LEU A 258 0.24 -12.15 -8.57
CA LEU A 258 0.60 -10.79 -8.23
C LEU A 258 -0.34 -10.21 -7.17
N LEU A 259 -1.45 -10.83 -6.77
CA LEU A 259 -2.31 -10.41 -5.64
C LEU A 259 -2.55 -11.58 -4.69
#